data_AF-A0AA41XL63-F1
#
_entry.id   AF-A0AA41XL63-F1
#
_cell.length_a   1.000
_cell.length_b   1.000
_cell.length_c   1.000
_cell.angle_alpha   90.00
_cell.angle_beta   90.00
_cell.angle_gamma   90.00
#
_symmetry.space_group_name_H-M   'P 1'
#
loop_
_entity.id
_entity.type
_entity.pdbx_description
1 polymer ?
#
loop_
_entity_poly.entity_id
_entity_poly.type
_entity_poly.pdbx_seq_one_letter_code
_entity_poly.pdbx_strand_id
1 'polypeptide(L)'
;MSHPEIKEPSAGHPITIEPTKGRVQVRVNGELVADSTAALELREATLPAVQYIPIGDVVFDRLSRTETGTYCPFKGDASYYSVTTSAGDTVEDAIWTYEQPYPAVAAIAGHVAFYPDKAEISVSPR
;
A
#
# COMPACT_ATOMS: atom_id res chain seq x y z
N MET A 1 -25.35 -4.83 -16.74
CA MET A 1 -24.38 -4.29 -15.77
C MET A 1 -23.04 -4.24 -16.46
N SER A 2 -22.48 -3.05 -16.67
CA SER A 2 -21.17 -2.86 -17.28
C SER A 2 -20.11 -3.36 -16.32
N HIS A 3 -19.27 -4.31 -16.75
CA HIS A 3 -18.08 -4.66 -16.00
C HIS A 3 -17.14 -3.45 -16.00
N PRO A 4 -16.48 -3.16 -14.88
CA PRO A 4 -15.50 -2.08 -14.84
C PRO A 4 -14.38 -2.39 -15.85
N GLU A 5 -13.91 -1.35 -16.54
CA GLU A 5 -12.85 -1.48 -17.54
C GLU A 5 -11.56 -1.98 -16.88
N ILE A 6 -10.98 -3.05 -17.43
CA ILE A 6 -9.68 -3.59 -17.01
C ILE A 6 -8.64 -3.11 -18.01
N LYS A 7 -7.55 -2.52 -17.50
CA LYS A 7 -6.42 -2.03 -18.30
C LYS A 7 -5.15 -2.78 -17.92
N GLU A 8 -4.33 -3.05 -18.93
CA GLU A 8 -3.00 -3.60 -18.72
C GLU A 8 -1.95 -2.49 -18.74
N PRO A 9 -0.90 -2.57 -17.89
CA PRO A 9 0.26 -1.70 -18.01
C PRO A 9 0.85 -1.75 -19.42
N SER A 10 1.23 -0.61 -19.96
CA SER A 10 1.78 -0.50 -21.32
C SER A 10 2.82 0.61 -21.39
N ALA A 11 3.46 0.79 -22.56
CA ALA A 11 4.37 1.92 -22.76
C ALA A 11 3.72 3.29 -22.53
N GLY A 12 2.40 3.42 -22.73
CA GLY A 12 1.64 4.65 -22.47
C GLY A 12 1.23 4.86 -21.01
N HIS A 13 1.22 3.80 -20.21
CA HIS A 13 0.94 3.84 -18.76
C HIS A 13 1.73 2.72 -18.07
N PRO A 14 3.05 2.89 -17.88
CA PRO A 14 3.90 1.84 -17.36
C PRO A 14 3.66 1.67 -15.85
N ILE A 15 3.66 0.42 -15.40
CA ILE A 15 3.72 0.07 -13.98
C ILE A 15 4.92 -0.85 -13.80
N THR A 16 5.83 -0.49 -12.91
CA THR A 16 6.97 -1.34 -12.51
C THR A 16 6.91 -1.61 -11.03
N ILE A 17 7.32 -2.82 -10.64
CA ILE A 17 7.38 -3.28 -9.26
C ILE A 17 8.74 -3.90 -9.04
N GLU A 18 9.52 -3.36 -8.12
CA GLU A 18 10.87 -3.82 -7.80
C GLU A 18 11.06 -3.95 -6.29
N PRO A 19 11.93 -4.84 -5.80
CA PRO A 19 12.30 -4.85 -4.39
C PRO A 19 12.89 -3.51 -3.96
N THR A 20 12.41 -2.95 -2.86
CA THR A 20 12.95 -1.73 -2.29
C THR A 20 14.36 -1.98 -1.77
N LYS A 21 15.34 -1.22 -2.26
CA LYS A 21 16.74 -1.32 -1.82
C LYS A 21 16.94 -0.56 -0.50
N GLY A 22 16.49 -1.15 0.60
CA GLY A 22 16.62 -0.57 1.93
C GLY A 22 15.63 -1.12 2.93
N ARG A 23 15.61 -0.51 4.11
CA ARG A 23 14.61 -0.75 5.16
C ARG A 23 13.54 0.34 5.08
N VAL A 24 12.29 -0.07 5.00
CA VAL A 24 11.12 0.82 5.01
C VAL A 24 10.53 0.82 6.40
N GLN A 25 10.39 2.02 6.98
CA GLN A 25 9.71 2.21 8.26
C GLN A 25 8.57 3.22 8.09
N VAL A 26 7.42 2.89 8.68
CA VAL A 26 6.23 3.74 8.63
C VAL A 26 5.79 4.11 10.04
N ARG A 27 5.54 5.40 10.25
CA ARG A 27 4.98 5.92 11.50
C ARG A 27 3.64 6.59 11.28
N VAL A 28 2.69 6.35 12.17
CA VAL A 28 1.39 7.04 12.23
C VAL A 28 1.31 7.75 13.58
N ASN A 29 1.11 9.08 13.56
CA ASN A 29 1.19 9.95 14.74
C ASN A 29 2.46 9.70 15.60
N GLY A 30 3.59 9.46 14.95
CA GLY A 30 4.89 9.19 15.60
C GLY A 30 5.10 7.74 16.08
N GLU A 31 4.08 6.89 16.12
CA GLU A 31 4.20 5.47 16.49
C GLU A 31 4.64 4.62 15.29
N LEU A 32 5.63 3.74 15.48
CA LEU A 32 6.08 2.82 14.43
C LEU A 32 5.04 1.72 14.21
N VAL A 33 4.44 1.68 13.02
CA VAL A 33 3.37 0.73 12.69
C VAL A 33 3.76 -0.29 11.62
N ALA A 34 4.84 -0.04 10.87
CA ALA A 34 5.42 -1.03 9.96
C ALA A 34 6.94 -0.88 9.89
N ASP A 35 7.61 -2.01 9.73
CA ASP A 35 9.07 -2.08 9.63
C ASP A 35 9.49 -3.28 8.78
N SER A 36 9.98 -3.02 7.58
CA SER A 36 10.23 -4.07 6.59
C SER A 36 11.56 -3.91 5.85
N THR A 37 12.17 -5.05 5.52
CA THR A 37 13.29 -5.15 4.56
C THR A 37 12.89 -5.91 3.30
N ALA A 38 11.60 -6.25 3.17
CA ALA A 38 11.01 -7.00 2.06
C ALA A 38 9.93 -6.20 1.32
N ALA A 39 9.92 -4.88 1.49
CA ALA A 39 9.02 -3.98 0.78
C ALA A 39 9.30 -3.98 -0.73
N LEU A 40 8.25 -3.68 -1.50
CA LEU A 40 8.30 -3.45 -2.93
C LEU A 40 8.07 -1.96 -3.22
N GLU A 41 8.82 -1.42 -4.17
CA GLU A 41 8.57 -0.10 -4.74
C GLU A 41 7.77 -0.26 -6.02
N LEU A 42 6.56 0.33 -6.04
CA LEU A 42 5.74 0.44 -7.23
C LEU A 42 5.87 1.84 -7.83
N ARG A 43 6.19 1.91 -9.12
CA ARG A 43 6.17 3.15 -9.91
C ARG A 43 5.10 3.05 -10.97
N GLU A 44 4.29 4.10 -11.10
CA GLU A 44 3.19 4.14 -12.05
C GLU A 44 3.24 5.45 -12.83
N ALA A 45 3.52 5.35 -14.13
CA ALA A 45 3.68 6.49 -15.03
C ALA A 45 4.58 7.59 -14.41
N THR A 46 4.00 8.76 -14.12
CA THR A 46 4.69 9.91 -13.51
C THR A 46 4.31 10.12 -12.04
N LEU A 47 3.54 9.21 -11.44
CA LEU A 47 3.13 9.31 -10.04
C LEU A 47 4.32 9.10 -9.10
N PRO A 48 4.28 9.68 -7.89
CA PRO A 48 5.24 9.36 -6.85
C PRO A 48 5.30 7.84 -6.61
N ALA A 49 6.51 7.33 -6.35
CA ALA A 49 6.69 5.92 -6.04
C ALA A 49 6.00 5.56 -4.72
N VAL A 50 5.39 4.38 -4.70
CA VAL A 50 4.66 3.87 -3.53
C VAL A 50 5.39 2.66 -2.96
N GLN A 51 5.55 2.64 -1.64
CA GLN A 51 6.08 1.49 -0.92
C GLN A 51 4.94 0.54 -0.54
N TYR A 52 5.01 -0.69 -1.05
CA TYR A 52 4.13 -1.80 -0.68
C TYR A 52 4.88 -2.68 0.31
N ILE A 53 4.39 -2.71 1.54
CA ILE A 53 4.99 -3.42 2.67
C ILE A 53 4.24 -4.73 2.88
N PRO A 54 4.91 -5.88 3.05
CA PRO A 54 4.23 -7.14 3.40
C PRO A 54 3.35 -6.93 4.63
N ILE A 55 2.10 -7.38 4.59
CA ILE A 55 1.17 -7.14 5.72
C ILE A 55 1.67 -7.76 7.04
N GLY A 56 2.48 -8.82 6.96
CA GLY A 56 3.11 -9.46 8.12
C GLY A 56 4.18 -8.61 8.81
N ASP A 57 4.69 -7.56 8.15
CA ASP A 57 5.64 -6.60 8.72
C ASP A 57 4.92 -5.36 9.32
N VAL A 58 3.59 -5.37 9.33
CA VAL A 58 2.75 -4.33 9.93
C VAL A 58 2.23 -4.82 11.28
N VAL A 59 2.13 -3.91 12.26
CA VAL A 59 1.56 -4.21 13.58
C VAL A 59 0.05 -4.44 13.44
N PHE A 60 -0.34 -5.67 13.12
CA PHE A 60 -1.71 -6.02 12.71
C PHE A 60 -2.77 -5.73 13.78
N ASP A 61 -2.41 -5.83 15.07
CA ASP A 61 -3.30 -5.51 16.21
C ASP A 61 -3.77 -4.05 16.23
N ARG A 62 -3.14 -3.18 15.43
CA ARG A 62 -3.48 -1.76 15.28
C ARG A 62 -4.42 -1.50 14.11
N LEU A 63 -4.70 -2.50 13.28
CA LEU A 63 -5.46 -2.37 12.04
C LEU A 63 -6.93 -2.73 12.22
N SER A 64 -7.81 -1.91 11.67
CA SER A 64 -9.24 -2.23 11.51
C SER A 64 -9.64 -2.10 10.05
N ARG A 65 -10.21 -3.16 9.47
CA ARG A 65 -10.76 -3.16 8.10
C ARG A 65 -11.92 -2.16 8.06
N THR A 66 -11.97 -1.32 7.03
CA THR A 66 -13.10 -0.40 6.81
C THR A 66 -14.02 -0.91 5.70
N GLU A 67 -15.21 -0.32 5.60
CA GLU A 67 -16.13 -0.57 4.48
C GLU A 67 -15.73 0.19 3.21
N THR A 68 -14.70 1.05 3.28
CA THR A 68 -14.20 1.79 2.14
C THR A 68 -13.62 0.84 1.10
N GLY A 69 -14.04 1.02 -0.15
CA GLY A 69 -13.51 0.30 -1.30
C GLY A 69 -13.45 1.21 -2.51
N THR A 70 -12.37 1.11 -3.28
CA THR A 70 -12.22 1.85 -4.54
C THR A 70 -11.75 0.91 -5.65
N TYR A 71 -11.99 1.30 -6.90
CA TYR A 71 -11.61 0.50 -8.05
C TYR A 71 -10.49 1.19 -8.85
N CYS A 72 -9.42 0.44 -9.14
CA CYS A 72 -8.37 0.85 -10.06
C CYS A 72 -8.39 -0.02 -11.32
N PRO A 73 -8.49 0.54 -12.54
CA PRO A 73 -8.54 -0.25 -13.77
C PRO A 73 -7.28 -1.09 -14.01
N PHE A 74 -6.14 -0.73 -13.40
CA PHE A 74 -4.88 -1.45 -13.55
C PHE A 74 -4.59 -2.44 -12.42
N LYS A 75 -5.23 -2.28 -11.26
CA LYS A 75 -4.86 -3.01 -10.04
C LYS A 75 -5.99 -3.82 -9.42
N GLY A 76 -7.24 -3.55 -9.79
CA GLY A 76 -8.42 -4.20 -9.24
C GLY A 76 -9.03 -3.41 -8.08
N ASP A 77 -9.69 -4.13 -7.17
CA ASP A 77 -10.38 -3.56 -6.02
C ASP A 77 -9.40 -3.28 -4.88
N ALA A 78 -9.34 -2.02 -4.45
CA ALA A 78 -8.62 -1.59 -3.27
C ALA A 78 -9.51 -1.71 -2.03
N SER A 79 -8.96 -2.29 -0.98
CA SER A 79 -9.53 -2.33 0.37
C SER A 79 -8.69 -1.48 1.31
N TYR A 80 -9.30 -1.02 2.40
CA TYR A 80 -8.71 -0.04 3.29
C TYR A 80 -8.71 -0.51 4.75
N TYR A 81 -7.73 0.02 5.49
CA TYR A 81 -7.62 -0.15 6.93
C TYR A 81 -7.38 1.19 7.62
N SER A 82 -8.03 1.36 8.76
CA SER A 82 -7.74 2.42 9.72
C SER A 82 -6.68 1.92 10.71
N VAL A 83 -5.90 2.86 11.26
CA VAL A 83 -4.83 2.57 12.22
C VAL A 83 -5.18 3.23 13.54
N THR A 84 -5.34 2.44 14.60
CA THR A 84 -5.54 2.94 15.96
C THR A 84 -4.22 2.89 16.71
N THR A 85 -3.70 4.04 17.13
CA THR A 85 -2.46 4.15 17.88
C THR A 85 -2.62 3.62 19.32
N SER A 86 -1.49 3.40 20.00
CA SER A 86 -1.45 3.06 21.43
C SER A 86 -2.10 4.11 22.34
N ALA A 87 -2.16 5.36 21.91
CA ALA A 87 -2.86 6.43 22.64
C ALA A 87 -4.39 6.37 22.48
N GLY A 88 -4.91 5.54 21.56
CA GLY A 88 -6.33 5.41 21.27
C GLY A 88 -6.82 6.26 20.10
N ASP A 89 -5.95 7.07 19.48
CA ASP A 89 -6.30 7.86 18.30
C ASP A 89 -6.40 6.97 17.06
N THR A 90 -7.51 7.05 16.34
CA THR A 90 -7.71 6.34 15.06
C THR A 90 -7.48 7.27 13.88
N VAL A 91 -6.59 6.87 12.98
CA VAL A 91 -6.40 7.50 11.68
C VAL A 91 -7.15 6.68 10.63
N GLU A 92 -8.27 7.24 10.18
CA GLU A 92 -9.18 6.55 9.25
C GLU A 92 -8.56 6.35 7.87
N ASP A 93 -8.75 5.16 7.28
CA ASP A 93 -8.27 4.81 5.93
C ASP A 93 -6.82 5.23 5.69
N ALA A 94 -5.94 4.97 6.66
CA ALA A 94 -4.52 5.29 6.58
C ALA A 94 -3.77 4.37 5.61
N ILE A 95 -4.33 3.18 5.38
CA ILE A 95 -3.76 2.12 4.57
C ILE A 95 -4.72 1.76 3.44
N TRP A 96 -4.16 1.44 2.27
CA TRP A 96 -4.85 0.70 1.22
C TRP A 96 -4.09 -0.56 0.82
N THR A 97 -4.81 -1.54 0.28
CA THR A 97 -4.26 -2.80 -0.24
C THR A 97 -5.08 -3.29 -1.42
N TYR A 98 -4.45 -4.06 -2.30
CA TYR A 98 -5.13 -4.84 -3.32
C TYR A 98 -5.04 -6.31 -2.90
N GLU A 99 -6.12 -6.85 -2.33
CA GLU A 99 -6.14 -8.24 -1.83
C GLU A 99 -6.11 -9.26 -2.98
N GLN A 100 -6.76 -8.91 -4.08
CA GLN A 100 -6.82 -9.71 -5.31
C GLN A 100 -6.39 -8.86 -6.51
N PRO A 101 -5.11 -8.47 -6.59
CA PRO A 101 -4.65 -7.62 -7.66
C PRO A 101 -4.68 -8.35 -9.00
N TYR A 102 -4.80 -7.60 -10.09
CA TYR A 102 -4.74 -8.19 -11.43
C TYR A 102 -3.40 -8.86 -11.73
N PRO A 103 -3.34 -9.86 -12.64
CA PRO A 103 -2.14 -10.64 -12.92
C PRO A 103 -0.89 -9.80 -13.23
N ALA A 104 -1.05 -8.69 -13.95
CA ALA A 104 0.05 -7.80 -14.33
C ALA A 104 0.74 -7.13 -13.13
N VAL A 105 0.06 -7.05 -11.98
CA VAL A 105 0.57 -6.47 -10.74
C VAL A 105 0.45 -7.44 -9.57
N ALA A 106 0.38 -8.76 -9.83
CA ALA A 106 0.16 -9.77 -8.80
C ALA A 106 1.20 -9.76 -7.66
N ALA A 107 2.38 -9.20 -7.90
CA ALA A 107 3.46 -9.09 -6.91
C ALA A 107 3.08 -8.29 -5.64
N ILE A 108 2.13 -7.34 -5.72
CA ILE A 108 1.67 -6.58 -4.54
C ILE A 108 0.57 -7.28 -3.74
N ALA A 109 0.15 -8.49 -4.14
CA ALA A 109 -0.78 -9.28 -3.33
C ALA A 109 -0.19 -9.54 -1.94
N GLY A 110 -1.01 -9.40 -0.89
CA GLY A 110 -0.56 -9.54 0.49
C GLY A 110 0.33 -8.39 1.01
N HIS A 111 0.43 -7.29 0.26
CA HIS A 111 1.13 -6.08 0.68
C HIS A 111 0.15 -4.93 0.91
N VAL A 112 0.55 -3.98 1.74
CA VAL A 112 -0.21 -2.78 2.07
C VAL A 112 0.62 -1.53 1.78
N ALA A 113 -0.03 -0.43 1.46
CA ALA A 113 0.59 0.87 1.28
C ALA A 113 -0.07 1.91 2.18
N PHE A 114 0.67 2.97 2.51
CA PHE A 114 0.25 4.01 3.45
C PHE A 114 0.11 5.36 2.75
N TYR A 115 -0.87 6.14 3.17
CA TYR A 115 -1.09 7.49 2.64
C TYR A 115 -0.04 8.47 3.20
N PRO A 116 0.75 9.15 2.35
CA PRO A 116 1.84 10.02 2.80
C PRO A 116 1.37 11.27 3.54
N ASP A 117 0.09 11.64 3.43
CA ASP A 117 -0.56 12.70 4.22
C ASP A 117 -1.05 12.21 5.59
N LYS A 118 -1.07 10.89 5.83
CA LYS A 118 -1.52 10.25 7.07
C LYS A 118 -0.42 9.50 7.81
N ALA A 119 0.71 9.25 7.17
CA ALA A 119 1.82 8.50 7.71
C ALA A 119 3.18 9.04 7.24
N GLU A 120 4.17 8.99 8.13
CA GLU A 120 5.57 9.24 7.80
C GLU A 120 6.19 7.96 7.26
N ILE A 121 6.60 7.97 5.99
CA ILE A 121 7.20 6.83 5.31
C ILE A 121 8.67 7.15 5.06
N SER A 122 9.57 6.31 5.57
CA SER A 122 11.01 6.49 5.41
C SER A 122 11.65 5.26 4.80
N VAL A 123 12.64 5.47 3.93
CA VAL A 123 13.47 4.42 3.35
C VAL A 123 14.90 4.73 3.73
N SER A 124 15.55 3.79 4.41
CA SER A 124 16.96 3.91 4.82
C SER A 124 17.82 2.87 4.11
N PRO A 125 19.06 3.21 3.71
CA PRO A 125 20.02 2.22 3.22
C PRO A 125 20.22 1.10 4.23
N ARG A 126 20.47 -0.10 3.73
CA ARG A 126 20.81 -1.26 4.56
C ARG A 126 22.27 -1.22 5.00
#